data_AF-A0A2V5LEK1-F1
#
_entry.id   AF-A0A2V5LEK1-F1
#
_cell.length_a   1.000
_cell.length_b   1.000
_cell.length_c   1.000
_cell.angle_alpha   90.00
_cell.angle_beta   90.00
_cell.angle_gamma   90.00
#
_symmetry.space_group_name_H-M   'P 1'
#
loop_
_entity.id
_entity.type
_entity.pdbx_description
1 polymer ?
#
loop_
_entity_poly.entity_id
_entity_poly.type
_entity_poly.pdbx_seq_one_letter_code
_entity_poly.pdbx_strand_id
1 'polypeptide(L)'
;MNLRKNLFLPTKKVTGYHLSRKGKSVRSYDNPRTPAQRIKDTGIMLEPQRHHMDKLYNSLDLAGLTNRINEIQQRLIRLAAAKTYSQAPHAA
;
A
#
# COMPACT_ATOMS: atom_id res chain seq x y z
N MET A 1 4.13 -3.82 8.18
CA MET A 1 3.26 -2.88 7.43
C MET A 1 4.15 -2.03 6.53
N ASN A 2 3.79 -1.78 5.26
CA ASN A 2 4.62 -1.02 4.32
C ASN A 2 4.17 0.45 4.20
N LEU A 3 5.10 1.34 3.84
CA LEU A 3 4.84 2.79 3.70
C LEU A 3 3.69 3.10 2.73
N ARG A 4 3.57 2.34 1.63
CA ARG A 4 2.48 2.48 0.66
C ARG A 4 1.09 2.41 1.31
N LYS A 5 0.85 1.38 2.14
CA LYS A 5 -0.45 1.17 2.80
C LYS A 5 -0.76 2.26 3.82
N ASN A 6 0.26 2.80 4.48
CA ASN A 6 0.06 3.79 5.53
C ASN A 6 -0.17 5.20 4.99
N LEU A 7 0.52 5.56 3.91
CA LEU A 7 0.56 6.94 3.39
C LEU A 7 -0.37 7.17 2.20
N PHE A 8 -0.59 6.14 1.38
CA PHE A 8 -1.26 6.31 0.08
C PHE A 8 -2.53 5.47 -0.08
N LEU A 9 -2.76 4.47 0.78
CA LEU A 9 -3.96 3.64 0.70
C LEU A 9 -5.04 4.14 1.68
N PRO A 10 -6.17 4.68 1.19
CA PRO A 10 -7.26 5.05 2.07
C PRO A 10 -7.93 3.81 2.67
N THR A 11 -8.35 3.94 3.92
CA THR A 11 -9.02 2.90 4.69
C THR A 11 -10.32 3.45 5.28
N LYS A 12 -11.33 2.59 5.39
CA LYS A 12 -12.59 2.89 6.07
C LYS A 12 -12.65 2.16 7.41
N LYS A 13 -13.16 2.82 8.44
CA LYS A 13 -13.49 2.22 9.73
C LYS A 13 -14.99 2.18 9.92
N VAL A 14 -15.46 1.16 10.63
CA VAL A 14 -16.87 1.03 11.01
C VAL A 14 -17.17 2.11 12.04
N THR A 15 -18.22 2.91 11.80
CA THR A 15 -18.69 3.96 12.72
C THR A 15 -19.98 3.58 13.44
N GLY A 16 -20.69 2.56 12.94
CA GLY A 16 -21.91 2.10 13.56
C GLY A 16 -22.59 1.01 12.74
N TYR A 17 -23.85 0.77 13.07
CA TYR A 17 -24.72 -0.18 12.41
C TYR A 17 -26.07 0.47 12.13
N HIS A 18 -26.70 0.11 11.02
CA HIS A 18 -28.06 0.51 10.68
C HIS A 18 -28.84 -0.68 10.13
N LEU A 19 -30.17 -0.60 10.18
CA LEU A 19 -31.02 -1.62 9.57
C LEU A 19 -31.15 -1.36 8.07
N SER A 20 -30.89 -2.40 7.28
CA SER A 20 -31.29 -2.48 5.88
C SER A 20 -32.80 -2.43 5.76
N ARG A 21 -33.32 -2.05 4.58
CA ARG A 21 -34.76 -2.10 4.25
C ARG A 21 -35.42 -3.45 4.54
N LYS A 22 -34.65 -4.55 4.58
CA LYS A 22 -35.11 -5.91 4.92
C LYS A 22 -34.92 -6.28 6.40
N GLY A 23 -34.61 -5.33 7.28
CA GLY A 23 -34.41 -5.55 8.72
C GLY A 23 -33.07 -6.19 9.09
N LYS A 24 -32.10 -6.30 8.17
CA LYS A 24 -30.76 -6.85 8.47
C LYS A 24 -29.82 -5.77 8.98
N SER A 25 -29.03 -6.06 10.02
CA SER A 25 -27.98 -5.14 10.49
C SER A 25 -26.85 -5.01 9.47
N VAL A 26 -26.53 -3.78 9.07
CA VAL A 26 -25.49 -3.42 8.10
C VAL A 26 -24.54 -2.43 8.73
N ARG A 27 -23.24 -2.57 8.45
CA ARG A 27 -22.20 -1.66 8.95
C ARG A 27 -22.26 -0.32 8.24
N SER A 28 -22.26 0.76 9.02
CA SER A 28 -21.96 2.11 8.57
C SER A 28 -20.46 2.34 8.65
N TYR A 29 -19.90 2.98 7.63
CA TYR A 29 -18.48 3.29 7.56
C TYR A 29 -18.26 4.80 7.47
N ASP A 30 -17.10 5.25 7.91
CA ASP A 30 -16.67 6.62 7.69
C ASP A 30 -16.21 6.88 6.24
N ASN A 31 -15.90 8.15 6.00
CA ASN A 31 -15.23 8.58 4.78
C ASN A 31 -13.81 7.99 4.73
N PRO A 32 -13.36 7.53 3.55
CA PRO A 32 -12.02 6.97 3.41
C PRO A 32 -10.94 7.97 3.82
N ARG A 33 -10.00 7.54 4.67
CA ARG A 33 -8.79 8.28 5.04
C ARG A 33 -7.59 7.35 5.14
N THR A 34 -6.40 7.85 4.81
CA THR A 34 -5.17 7.07 4.99
C THR A 34 -4.87 6.89 6.47
N PRO A 35 -4.21 5.79 6.89
CA PRO A 35 -3.77 5.62 8.27
C PRO A 35 -2.94 6.80 8.78
N ALA A 36 -2.06 7.36 7.95
CA ALA A 36 -1.27 8.54 8.31
C ALA A 36 -2.13 9.79 8.58
N GLN A 37 -3.15 10.06 7.74
CA GLN A 37 -4.11 11.14 8.00
C GLN A 37 -4.85 10.91 9.32
N ARG A 38 -5.32 9.69 9.58
CA ARG A 38 -6.03 9.38 10.83
C ARG A 38 -5.18 9.63 12.07
N ILE A 39 -3.89 9.29 12.04
CA ILE A 39 -2.98 9.54 13.18
C ILE A 39 -2.71 11.04 13.34
N LYS A 40 -2.67 11.81 12.26
CA LYS A 40 -2.58 13.28 12.35
C LYS A 40 -3.84 13.88 12.99
N ASP A 41 -5.00 13.39 12.60
CA ASP A 41 -6.31 13.86 13.09
C ASP A 41 -6.52 13.62 14.59
N THR A 42 -5.83 12.66 15.22
CA THR A 42 -5.98 12.43 16.67
C THR A 42 -5.32 13.51 17.54
N GLY A 43 -4.44 14.34 16.96
CA GLY A 43 -3.71 15.37 17.71
C GLY A 43 -2.60 14.85 18.63
N ILE A 44 -2.40 13.53 18.70
CA ILE A 44 -1.43 12.88 19.61
C ILE A 44 0.03 13.17 19.17
N MET A 45 0.25 13.45 17.90
CA MET A 45 1.60 13.70 17.38
C MET A 45 2.17 15.03 17.88
N LEU A 46 3.47 15.04 18.17
CA LEU A 46 4.23 16.26 18.37
C LEU A 46 4.54 16.93 17.03
N GLU A 47 4.80 18.24 17.04
CA GLU A 47 5.08 19.01 15.83
C GLU A 47 6.25 18.46 14.98
N PRO A 48 7.39 18.05 15.58
CA PRO A 48 8.47 17.43 14.81
C PRO A 48 8.05 16.14 14.10
N GLN A 49 7.14 15.37 14.69
CA GLN A 49 6.65 14.11 14.11
C GLN A 49 5.72 14.37 12.92
N ARG A 50 4.87 15.40 12.99
CA ARG A 50 4.03 15.84 11.86
C ARG A 50 4.90 16.27 10.69
N HIS A 51 5.88 17.14 10.92
CA HIS A 51 6.81 17.57 9.89
C HIS A 51 7.61 16.42 9.27
N HIS A 52 8.07 15.48 10.08
CA HIS A 52 8.75 14.29 9.56
C HIS A 52 7.84 13.48 8.62
N MET A 53 6.57 13.27 9.01
CA MET A 53 5.59 12.57 8.17
C MET A 53 5.31 13.30 6.86
N ASP A 54 5.21 14.63 6.87
CA ASP A 54 5.01 15.43 5.66
C ASP A 54 6.22 15.34 4.72
N LYS A 55 7.43 15.47 5.26
CA LYS A 55 8.67 15.28 4.49
C LYS A 55 8.72 13.89 3.86
N LEU A 56 8.38 12.87 4.64
CA LEU A 56 8.39 11.49 4.17
C LEU A 56 7.35 11.27 3.06
N TYR A 57 6.14 11.82 3.19
CA TYR A 57 5.12 11.77 2.14
C TYR A 57 5.61 12.44 0.86
N ASN A 58 6.17 13.65 0.96
CA ASN A 58 6.66 14.42 -0.19
C ASN A 58 7.89 13.79 -0.88
N SER A 59 8.73 13.09 -0.12
CA SER A 59 9.93 12.43 -0.66
C SER A 59 9.66 11.15 -1.45
N LEU A 60 8.47 10.56 -1.30
CA LEU A 60 8.16 9.25 -1.86
C LEU A 60 7.59 9.35 -3.27
N ASP A 61 8.42 9.04 -4.27
CA ASP A 61 7.95 8.78 -5.64
C ASP A 61 7.46 7.33 -5.77
N LEU A 62 6.16 7.15 -5.60
CA LEU A 62 5.55 5.81 -5.65
C LEU A 62 5.62 5.20 -7.07
N ALA A 63 5.55 6.02 -8.11
CA ALA A 63 5.58 5.56 -9.49
C ALA A 63 7.00 5.09 -9.85
N GLY A 64 8.01 5.90 -9.54
CA GLY A 64 9.42 5.53 -9.75
C GLY A 64 9.82 4.26 -9.00
N LEU A 65 9.41 4.13 -7.73
CA LEU A 65 9.66 2.90 -6.96
C LEU A 65 9.01 1.68 -7.58
N THR A 66 7.76 1.79 -8.04
CA THR A 66 7.04 0.69 -8.67
C THR A 66 7.71 0.27 -9.98
N ASN A 67 8.08 1.25 -10.82
CA ASN A 67 8.79 1.00 -12.07
C ASN A 67 10.14 0.30 -11.83
N ARG A 68 10.90 0.76 -10.83
CA ARG A 68 12.19 0.15 -10.48
C ARG A 68 12.04 -1.29 -9.97
N ILE A 69 11.02 -1.56 -9.16
CA ILE A 69 10.72 -2.92 -8.70
C ILE A 69 10.41 -3.82 -9.91
N ASN A 70 9.55 -3.36 -10.82
CA ASN A 70 9.17 -4.12 -12.01
C ASN A 70 10.38 -4.38 -12.92
N GLU A 71 11.25 -3.39 -13.13
CA GLU A 71 12.49 -3.52 -13.91
C GLU A 71 13.41 -4.61 -13.33
N ILE A 72 13.63 -4.57 -12.01
CA ILE A 72 14.46 -5.56 -11.31
C ILE A 72 13.84 -6.95 -11.44
N GLN A 73 12.53 -7.08 -11.23
CA GLN A 73 11.82 -8.36 -11.37
C GLN A 73 11.95 -8.92 -12.80
N GLN A 74 11.73 -8.10 -13.83
CA GLN A 74 11.90 -8.50 -15.23
C GLN A 74 13.34 -8.92 -15.54
N ARG A 75 14.34 -8.24 -14.97
CA ARG A 75 15.75 -8.65 -15.11
C ARG A 75 16.00 -10.01 -14.47
N LEU A 76 15.51 -10.23 -13.25
CA LEU A 76 15.66 -11.51 -12.55
C LEU A 76 14.97 -12.65 -13.29
N ILE A 77 13.78 -12.43 -13.82
CA ILE A 77 13.04 -13.41 -14.64
C ILE A 77 13.86 -13.78 -15.88
N ARG A 78 14.42 -12.81 -16.61
CA ARG A 78 15.25 -13.08 -17.79
C ARG A 78 16.50 -13.89 -17.45
N LEU A 79 17.18 -13.54 -16.35
CA LEU A 79 18.37 -14.28 -15.89
C LEU A 79 18.04 -15.72 -15.49
N ALA A 80 16.92 -15.91 -14.79
CA ALA A 80 16.44 -17.24 -14.42
C ALA A 80 16.04 -18.06 -15.65
N ALA A 81 15.34 -17.45 -16.62
CA ALA A 81 14.96 -18.11 -17.86
C ALA A 81 16.19 -18.57 -18.66
N ALA A 82 17.20 -17.72 -18.81
CA ALA A 82 18.46 -18.08 -19.47
C ALA A 82 19.13 -19.30 -18.80
N LYS A 83 19.16 -19.34 -17.46
CA LYS A 83 19.64 -20.51 -16.72
C LYS A 83 18.79 -21.74 -17.03
N THR A 84 17.46 -21.65 -16.97
CA THR A 84 16.56 -22.78 -17.26
C THR A 84 16.74 -23.32 -18.68
N TYR A 85 16.86 -22.45 -19.69
CA TYR A 85 17.13 -22.87 -21.06
C TYR A 85 18.51 -23.55 -21.20
N SER A 86 19.53 -23.06 -20.50
CA SER A 86 20.87 -23.69 -20.50
C SER A 86 20.93 -25.04 -19.78
N GLN A 87 19.94 -25.34 -18.92
CA GLN A 87 19.87 -26.57 -18.13
C GLN A 87 18.81 -27.55 -18.65
N ALA A 88 18.06 -27.17 -19.70
CA ALA A 88 17.14 -28.08 -20.37
C ALA A 88 17.95 -29.20 -21.04
N PRO A 89 17.58 -30.48 -20.85
CA PRO A 89 18.32 -31.59 -21.46
C PRO A 89 18.30 -31.42 -22.99
N HIS A 90 19.47 -31.60 -23.61
CA HIS A 90 19.59 -31.73 -25.06
C HIS A 90 18.67 -32.89 -25.48
N ALA A 91 17.54 -32.57 -26.09
CA ALA A 91 16.65 -33.57 -26.65
C ALA A 91 17.42 -34.29 -27.76
N ALA A 92 17.81 -35.54 -27.49
CA ALA A 92 18.35 -36.49 -28.46
C ALA A 92 17.25 -36.96 -29.42
#